data_AF-A0A379VVT7-F1
#
_entry.id   AF-A0A379VVT7-F1
#
_cell.length_a   1.000
_cell.length_b   1.000
_cell.length_c   1.000
_cell.angle_alpha   90.00
_cell.angle_beta   90.00
_cell.angle_gamma   90.00
#
_symmetry.space_group_name_H-M   'P 1'
#
loop_
_entity.id
_entity.type
_entity.pdbx_description
1 polymer ?
#
loop_
_entity_poly.entity_id
_entity_poly.type
_entity_poly.pdbx_seq_one_letter_code
_entity_poly.pdbx_strand_id
1 'polypeptide(L)'
;MRSGPEDRVSGALSTPLTPVSLNYPQQAFDAALFPVEENAVIAQLRQFCAQGADGYESRRDFPAVDGTSRLSASLATGGLSPRQCLHRLLAEQPQALDGGPGSVWLNELIWREFLPSFNDLVSGIMQTPAVYPLDQNASRWQENSHYFQAMAERRNRLSHCRCGDAPA
;
A
#
# COMPACT_ATOMS: atom_id res chain seq x y z
N MET A 1 -17.18 36.80 -16.47
CA MET A 1 -16.43 35.70 -17.13
C MET A 1 -15.06 35.64 -16.47
N ARG A 2 -14.78 34.62 -15.66
CA ARG A 2 -13.44 34.41 -15.07
C ARG A 2 -12.61 33.67 -16.10
N SER A 3 -11.54 34.29 -16.60
CA SER A 3 -10.57 33.66 -17.49
C SER A 3 -9.97 32.42 -16.81
N GLY A 4 -9.84 31.33 -17.56
CA GLY A 4 -9.20 30.10 -17.09
C GLY A 4 -7.70 30.32 -16.79
N PRO A 5 -7.07 29.43 -16.01
CA PRO A 5 -5.65 29.51 -15.72
C PRO A 5 -4.85 29.36 -17.03
N GLU A 6 -3.81 30.19 -17.21
CA GLU A 6 -2.92 30.11 -18.38
C GLU A 6 -2.17 28.76 -18.42
N ASP A 7 -2.00 28.24 -19.63
CA ASP A 7 -1.22 27.03 -19.89
C ASP A 7 0.21 27.20 -19.38
N ARG A 8 0.68 26.26 -18.56
CA ARG A 8 2.08 26.21 -18.13
C ARG A 8 2.95 25.79 -19.32
N VAL A 9 3.59 26.78 -19.96
CA VAL A 9 4.51 26.61 -21.11
C VAL A 9 5.74 25.72 -20.80
N SER A 10 5.99 25.36 -19.54
CA SER A 10 7.20 24.66 -19.10
C SER A 10 6.93 23.34 -18.37
N GLY A 11 6.10 22.46 -18.96
CA GLY A 11 5.87 21.10 -18.45
C GLY A 11 6.65 20.00 -19.18
N ALA A 12 7.12 20.28 -20.40
CA ALA A 12 7.83 19.28 -21.20
C ALA A 12 9.29 19.19 -20.75
N LEU A 13 9.68 18.04 -20.21
CA LEU A 13 11.07 17.71 -19.90
C LEU A 13 11.88 17.79 -21.21
N SER A 14 12.69 18.84 -21.35
CA SER A 14 13.54 19.04 -22.55
C SER A 14 14.77 18.13 -22.55
N THR A 15 15.04 17.46 -21.44
CA THR A 15 16.14 16.51 -21.28
C THR A 15 15.62 15.09 -21.48
N PRO A 16 16.24 14.26 -22.35
CA PRO A 16 15.87 12.85 -22.44
C PRO A 16 16.05 12.19 -21.08
N LEU A 17 14.98 11.54 -20.60
CA LEU A 17 15.00 10.83 -19.33
C LEU A 17 15.98 9.67 -19.42
N THR A 18 17.00 9.68 -18.57
CA THR A 18 17.89 8.53 -18.39
C THR A 18 17.05 7.39 -17.78
N PRO A 19 16.94 6.22 -18.42
CA PRO A 19 16.23 5.11 -17.84
C PRO A 19 16.93 4.67 -16.55
N VAL A 20 16.18 4.67 -15.44
CA VAL A 20 16.68 4.15 -14.17
C VAL A 20 16.71 2.63 -14.28
N SER A 21 17.90 2.04 -14.16
CA SER A 21 18.06 0.59 -14.10
C SER A 21 17.82 0.11 -12.66
N LEU A 22 16.73 -0.61 -12.47
CA LEU A 22 16.36 -1.18 -11.18
C LEU A 22 16.94 -2.59 -11.05
N ASN A 23 18.03 -2.73 -10.29
CA ASN A 23 18.73 -4.01 -10.09
C ASN A 23 18.36 -4.65 -8.74
N TYR A 24 17.06 -4.89 -8.51
CA TYR A 24 16.58 -5.66 -7.36
C TYR A 24 15.88 -6.94 -7.84
N PRO A 25 15.84 -8.02 -7.02
CA PRO A 25 15.17 -9.26 -7.39
C PRO A 25 13.69 -9.01 -7.70
N GLN A 26 13.28 -9.29 -8.93
CA GLN A 26 11.88 -9.19 -9.34
C GLN A 26 11.23 -10.56 -9.31
N GLN A 27 10.02 -10.63 -8.77
CA GLN A 27 9.15 -11.79 -8.91
C GLN A 27 8.25 -11.59 -10.12
N ALA A 28 7.83 -12.69 -10.75
CA ALA A 28 6.82 -12.61 -11.81
C ALA A 28 5.54 -11.98 -11.25
N PHE A 29 4.93 -11.10 -12.06
CA PHE A 29 3.68 -10.47 -11.68
C PHE A 29 2.56 -11.53 -11.62
N ASP A 30 1.87 -11.60 -10.49
CA ASP A 30 0.74 -12.51 -10.29
C ASP A 30 -0.58 -11.78 -10.54
N ALA A 31 -1.11 -11.95 -11.75
CA ALA A 31 -2.37 -11.34 -12.17
C ALA A 31 -3.61 -11.92 -11.48
N ALA A 32 -3.51 -13.10 -10.86
CA ALA A 32 -4.62 -13.66 -10.09
C ALA A 32 -4.75 -12.97 -8.72
N LEU A 33 -3.62 -12.59 -8.12
CA LEU A 33 -3.60 -11.88 -6.85
C LEU A 33 -3.81 -10.36 -7.01
N PHE A 34 -3.30 -9.81 -8.11
CA PHE A 34 -3.38 -8.39 -8.45
C PHE A 34 -4.00 -8.23 -9.84
N PRO A 35 -5.33 -8.33 -9.95
CA PRO A 35 -6.00 -8.17 -11.24
C PRO A 35 -5.78 -6.77 -11.80
N VAL A 36 -5.58 -6.71 -13.12
CA VAL A 36 -5.40 -5.45 -13.86
C VAL A 36 -6.75 -4.97 -14.43
N GLU A 37 -7.65 -5.89 -14.74
CA GLU A 37 -8.96 -5.59 -15.30
C GLU A 37 -9.92 -5.02 -14.25
N GLU A 38 -10.56 -3.89 -14.56
CA GLU A 38 -11.44 -3.16 -13.63
C GLU A 38 -12.55 -4.05 -13.05
N ASN A 39 -13.20 -4.85 -13.90
CA ASN A 39 -14.27 -5.76 -13.47
C ASN A 39 -13.77 -6.82 -12.46
N ALA A 40 -12.55 -7.30 -12.64
CA ALA A 40 -11.94 -8.28 -11.74
C ALA A 40 -11.56 -7.64 -10.39
N VAL A 41 -11.02 -6.41 -10.40
CA VAL A 41 -10.76 -5.63 -9.18
C VAL A 41 -12.06 -5.37 -8.41
N ILE A 42 -13.13 -4.98 -9.10
CA ILE A 42 -14.45 -4.76 -8.49
C ILE A 42 -15.01 -6.06 -7.90
N ALA A 43 -14.84 -7.20 -8.59
CA ALA A 43 -15.27 -8.50 -8.09
C ALA A 43 -14.51 -8.90 -6.82
N GLN A 44 -13.19 -8.67 -6.79
CA GLN A 44 -12.34 -8.91 -5.62
C GLN A 44 -12.77 -8.03 -4.44
N LEU A 45 -13.07 -6.75 -4.67
CA LEU A 45 -13.63 -5.86 -3.64
C LEU A 45 -14.96 -6.40 -3.09
N ARG A 46 -15.88 -6.82 -3.96
CA ARG A 46 -17.17 -7.37 -3.55
C ARG A 46 -17.00 -8.62 -2.68
N GLN A 47 -16.16 -9.55 -3.13
CA GLN A 47 -15.87 -10.77 -2.39
C GLN A 47 -15.27 -10.47 -1.01
N PHE A 48 -14.30 -9.56 -0.96
CA PHE A 48 -13.70 -9.15 0.30
C PHE A 48 -14.71 -8.52 1.26
N CYS A 49 -15.56 -7.59 0.81
CA CYS A 49 -16.55 -6.97 1.69
C CYS A 49 -17.60 -7.98 2.21
N ALA A 50 -17.99 -8.95 1.37
CA ALA A 50 -18.97 -9.97 1.74
C ALA A 50 -18.43 -11.04 2.70
N GLN A 51 -17.16 -11.43 2.57
CA GLN A 51 -16.60 -12.61 3.27
C GLN A 51 -15.37 -12.28 4.15
N GLY A 52 -14.58 -11.29 3.72
CA GLY A 52 -13.30 -10.94 4.30
C GLY A 52 -13.38 -9.89 5.41
N ALA A 53 -14.24 -8.89 5.25
CA ALA A 53 -14.26 -7.68 6.07
C ALA A 53 -14.63 -7.92 7.55
N ASP A 54 -15.57 -8.84 7.81
CA ASP A 54 -16.01 -9.18 9.18
C ASP A 54 -14.86 -9.79 9.99
N GLY A 55 -14.19 -10.81 9.45
CA GLY A 55 -13.03 -11.44 10.09
C GLY A 55 -11.69 -10.75 9.81
N TYR A 56 -11.69 -9.50 9.34
CA TYR A 56 -10.45 -8.81 8.97
C TYR A 56 -9.53 -8.59 10.18
N GLU A 57 -10.10 -8.13 11.30
CA GLU A 57 -9.36 -7.82 12.52
C GLU A 57 -8.57 -9.03 13.04
N SER A 58 -9.16 -10.22 13.03
CA SER A 58 -8.54 -11.43 13.57
C SER A 58 -7.53 -12.08 12.64
N ARG A 59 -7.51 -11.72 11.34
CA ARG A 59 -6.66 -12.37 10.33
C ARG A 59 -5.55 -11.49 9.79
N ARG A 60 -5.67 -10.15 9.87
CA ARG A 60 -4.73 -9.22 9.23
C ARG A 60 -3.28 -9.37 9.67
N ASP A 61 -3.05 -9.82 10.91
CA ASP A 61 -1.71 -9.92 11.52
C ASP A 61 -0.99 -11.24 11.20
N PHE A 62 -1.67 -12.19 10.54
CA PHE A 62 -1.12 -13.50 10.24
C PHE A 62 -0.74 -13.61 8.75
N PRO A 63 0.55 -13.47 8.37
CA PRO A 63 0.97 -13.43 6.97
C PRO A 63 0.76 -14.76 6.21
N ALA A 64 0.61 -15.87 6.92
CA ALA A 64 0.28 -17.17 6.32
C ALA A 64 -1.20 -17.29 5.93
N VAL A 65 -2.05 -16.40 6.43
CA VAL A 65 -3.49 -16.39 6.18
C VAL A 65 -3.79 -15.33 5.14
N ASP A 66 -4.64 -15.66 4.17
CA ASP A 66 -5.14 -14.67 3.22
C ASP A 66 -6.24 -13.81 3.85
N GLY A 67 -5.84 -12.96 4.80
CA GLY A 67 -6.73 -12.17 5.64
C GLY A 67 -7.05 -10.77 5.12
N THR A 68 -6.43 -10.33 4.02
CA THR A 68 -6.50 -8.94 3.54
C THR A 68 -7.14 -8.83 2.16
N SER A 69 -7.51 -7.62 1.75
CA SER A 69 -8.21 -7.41 0.48
C SER A 69 -7.31 -7.52 -0.77
N ARG A 70 -5.99 -7.34 -0.61
CA ARG A 70 -5.00 -7.22 -1.71
C ARG A 70 -5.29 -6.11 -2.74
N LEU A 71 -6.15 -5.15 -2.40
CA LEU A 71 -6.56 -4.05 -3.30
C LEU A 71 -5.59 -2.86 -3.31
N SER A 72 -4.48 -2.92 -2.57
CA SER A 72 -3.54 -1.80 -2.41
C SER A 72 -2.94 -1.34 -3.75
N ALA A 73 -2.62 -2.26 -4.66
CA ALA A 73 -2.11 -1.94 -5.99
C ALA A 73 -3.13 -1.19 -6.84
N SER A 74 -4.38 -1.66 -6.89
CA SER A 74 -5.46 -1.00 -7.63
C SER A 74 -5.80 0.37 -7.04
N LEU A 75 -5.76 0.50 -5.71
CA LEU A 75 -5.93 1.79 -5.03
C LEU A 75 -4.77 2.75 -5.35
N ALA A 76 -3.52 2.29 -5.33
CA ALA A 76 -2.34 3.13 -5.59
C ALA A 76 -2.29 3.64 -7.03
N THR A 77 -2.73 2.83 -7.99
CA THR A 77 -2.76 3.17 -9.42
C THR A 77 -4.03 3.92 -9.85
N GLY A 78 -5.03 4.02 -8.98
CA GLY A 78 -6.31 4.67 -9.28
C GLY A 78 -7.33 3.77 -10.01
N GLY A 79 -7.01 2.48 -10.23
CA GLY A 79 -7.96 1.49 -10.76
C GLY A 79 -9.13 1.18 -9.81
N LEU A 80 -9.03 1.60 -8.54
CA LEU A 80 -10.13 1.59 -7.59
C LEU A 80 -10.11 2.87 -6.75
N SER A 81 -11.27 3.47 -6.53
CA SER A 81 -11.39 4.65 -5.66
C SER A 81 -11.72 4.26 -4.21
N PRO A 82 -11.23 5.01 -3.21
CA PRO A 82 -11.61 4.84 -1.80
C PRO A 82 -13.11 4.96 -1.57
N ARG A 83 -13.80 5.82 -2.35
CA ARG A 83 -15.26 5.97 -2.29
C ARG A 83 -15.99 4.71 -2.74
N GLN A 84 -15.53 4.05 -3.81
CA GLN A 84 -16.08 2.75 -4.23
C GLN A 84 -15.90 1.69 -3.13
N CYS A 85 -14.75 1.69 -2.45
CA CYS A 85 -14.49 0.80 -1.33
C CYS A 85 -15.46 1.04 -0.17
N LEU A 86 -15.65 2.30 0.23
CA LEU A 86 -16.59 2.68 1.29
C LEU A 86 -18.03 2.28 0.95
N HIS A 87 -18.52 2.63 -0.24
CA HIS A 87 -19.88 2.30 -0.64
C HIS A 87 -20.13 0.79 -0.69
N ARG A 88 -19.16 0.01 -1.17
CA ARG A 88 -19.27 -1.45 -1.17
C ARG A 88 -19.22 -2.01 0.26
N LEU A 89 -18.34 -1.50 1.11
CA LEU A 89 -18.26 -1.94 2.50
C LEU A 89 -19.58 -1.72 3.22
N LEU A 90 -20.17 -0.54 3.14
CA LEU A 90 -21.43 -0.23 3.83
C LEU A 90 -22.63 -1.00 3.28
N ALA A 91 -22.56 -1.44 2.02
CA ALA A 91 -23.58 -2.32 1.45
C ALA A 91 -23.56 -3.72 2.08
N GLU A 92 -22.39 -4.27 2.40
CA GLU A 92 -22.24 -5.60 2.98
C GLU A 92 -22.16 -5.58 4.52
N GLN A 93 -21.63 -4.51 5.09
CA GLN A 93 -21.37 -4.30 6.51
C GLN A 93 -21.94 -2.95 6.97
N PRO A 94 -23.28 -2.82 7.14
CA PRO A 94 -23.93 -1.53 7.43
C PRO A 94 -23.46 -0.87 8.73
N GLN A 95 -23.06 -1.69 9.71
CA GLN A 95 -22.59 -1.23 11.02
C GLN A 95 -21.10 -0.84 11.05
N ALA A 96 -20.39 -0.85 9.91
CA ALA A 96 -18.96 -0.54 9.87
C ALA A 96 -18.63 0.88 10.38
N LEU A 97 -19.56 1.84 10.21
CA LEU A 97 -19.40 3.21 10.74
C LEU A 97 -19.59 3.29 12.26
N ASP A 98 -20.34 2.36 12.84
CA ASP A 98 -20.68 2.33 14.26
C ASP A 98 -19.75 1.40 15.06
N GLY A 99 -18.62 0.99 14.48
CA GLY A 99 -17.65 0.09 15.11
C GLY A 99 -17.99 -1.40 14.98
N GLY A 100 -18.99 -1.77 14.19
CA GLY A 100 -19.33 -3.16 13.89
C GLY A 100 -18.35 -3.85 12.94
N PRO A 101 -18.74 -5.02 12.39
CA PRO A 101 -17.98 -5.73 11.37
C PRO A 101 -17.46 -4.83 10.25
N GLY A 102 -16.22 -5.04 9.83
CA GLY A 102 -15.58 -4.24 8.77
C GLY A 102 -15.09 -2.84 9.19
N SER A 103 -15.38 -2.37 10.42
CA SER A 103 -14.90 -1.08 10.94
C SER A 103 -13.37 -0.99 10.98
N VAL A 104 -12.68 -2.09 11.32
CA VAL A 104 -11.22 -2.15 11.34
C VAL A 104 -10.64 -1.99 9.92
N TRP A 105 -11.29 -2.58 8.91
CA TRP A 105 -10.87 -2.38 7.52
C TRP A 105 -11.16 -0.96 7.03
N LEU A 106 -12.29 -0.38 7.45
CA LEU A 106 -12.59 1.04 7.21
C LEU A 106 -11.51 1.96 7.80
N ASN A 107 -11.00 1.66 8.99
CA ASN A 107 -9.92 2.41 9.60
C ASN A 107 -8.65 2.41 8.74
N GLU A 108 -8.31 1.30 8.09
CA GLU A 108 -7.16 1.24 7.16
C GLU A 108 -7.37 2.14 5.92
N LEU A 109 -8.61 2.22 5.42
CA LEU A 109 -8.94 3.17 4.34
C LEU A 109 -8.81 4.62 4.81
N ILE A 110 -9.23 4.93 6.04
CA ILE A 110 -9.07 6.26 6.63
C ILE A 110 -7.59 6.63 6.75
N TRP A 111 -6.75 5.70 7.24
CA TRP A 111 -5.30 5.89 7.29
C TRP A 111 -4.71 6.20 5.92
N ARG A 112 -5.15 5.50 4.87
CA ARG A 112 -4.71 5.76 3.50
C ARG A 112 -5.04 7.18 3.04
N GLU A 113 -6.24 7.68 3.32
CA GLU A 113 -6.64 9.04 2.93
C GLU A 113 -5.98 10.11 3.81
N PHE A 114 -5.66 9.78 5.06
CA PHE A 114 -5.00 10.70 5.98
C PHE A 114 -3.53 10.97 5.60
N LEU A 115 -2.79 9.96 5.12
CA LEU A 115 -1.35 10.09 4.85
C LEU A 115 -0.98 11.16 3.83
N PRO A 116 -1.62 11.26 2.64
CA PRO A 116 -1.36 12.35 1.70
C PRO A 116 -1.73 13.72 2.29
N SER A 117 -2.88 13.84 2.96
CA SER A 117 -3.29 15.11 3.58
C SER A 117 -2.34 15.56 4.68
N PHE A 118 -1.84 14.62 5.49
CA PHE A 118 -0.79 14.88 6.46
C PHE A 118 0.50 15.32 5.76
N ASN A 119 0.92 14.61 4.72
CA ASN A 119 2.11 14.96 3.95
C ASN A 119 1.99 16.35 3.31
N ASP A 120 0.83 16.73 2.78
CA ASP A 120 0.60 18.06 2.19
C ASP A 120 0.65 19.16 3.26
N LEU A 121 0.05 18.93 4.43
CA LEU A 121 0.11 19.82 5.58
C LEU A 121 1.53 19.97 6.14
N VAL A 122 2.33 18.90 6.03
CA VAL A 122 3.68 18.77 6.60
C VAL A 122 4.75 18.84 5.49
N SER A 123 4.39 19.25 4.26
CA SER A 123 5.29 19.24 3.10
C SER A 123 6.48 20.18 3.23
N GLY A 124 6.42 21.17 4.13
CA GLY A 124 7.57 21.98 4.52
C GLY A 124 8.55 21.25 5.46
N ILE A 125 8.09 20.20 6.16
CA ILE A 125 8.84 19.41 7.15
C ILE A 125 9.43 18.14 6.51
N MET A 126 8.73 17.48 5.59
CA MET A 126 9.24 16.26 4.92
C MET A 126 10.39 16.52 3.93
N GLN A 127 10.54 17.77 3.48
CA GLN A 127 11.65 18.19 2.61
C GLN A 127 12.88 18.67 3.39
N THR A 128 12.83 18.69 4.72
CA THR A 128 13.97 19.03 5.55
C THR A 128 14.57 17.75 6.16
N PRO A 129 15.91 17.59 6.14
CA PRO A 129 16.53 16.48 6.84
C PRO A 129 16.24 16.64 8.34
N ALA A 130 15.38 15.76 8.86
CA ALA A 130 15.05 15.57 10.27
C ALA A 130 14.49 16.80 11.03
N VAL A 131 13.15 16.97 11.02
CA VAL A 131 12.43 17.92 11.91
C VAL A 131 12.17 17.37 13.31
N TYR A 132 12.54 16.12 13.59
CA TYR A 132 12.68 15.70 14.97
C TYR A 132 14.10 16.04 15.43
N PRO A 133 14.29 16.74 16.57
CA PRO A 133 15.58 16.83 17.24
C PRO A 133 15.87 15.47 17.89
N LEU A 134 15.90 14.40 17.09
CA LEU A 134 16.80 13.30 17.38
C LEU A 134 18.17 13.94 17.21
N ASP A 135 18.92 14.04 18.30
CA ASP A 135 20.32 14.43 18.24
C ASP A 135 20.97 13.63 17.11
N GLN A 136 21.29 14.31 16.01
CA GLN A 136 21.87 13.68 14.82
C GLN A 136 23.25 13.07 15.16
N ASN A 137 23.84 13.45 16.29
CA ASN A 137 25.04 12.83 16.85
C ASN A 137 24.76 11.64 17.79
N ALA A 138 23.52 11.46 18.28
CA ALA A 138 23.15 10.34 19.17
C ALA A 138 22.92 9.03 18.42
N SER A 139 22.47 9.09 17.17
CA SER A 139 22.19 7.90 16.35
C SER A 139 23.08 7.87 15.11
N ARG A 140 24.32 7.41 15.27
CA ARG A 140 25.22 7.11 14.15
C ARG A 140 24.76 5.83 13.47
N TRP A 141 23.90 5.94 12.46
CA TRP A 141 23.52 4.80 11.61
C TRP A 141 24.79 4.14 11.04
N GLN A 142 24.87 2.83 11.13
CA GLN A 142 26.01 2.10 10.61
C GLN A 142 25.90 1.99 9.07
N GLU A 143 26.77 2.71 8.36
CA GLU A 143 26.92 2.54 6.92
C GLU A 143 27.72 1.26 6.62
N ASN A 144 27.02 0.14 6.45
CA ASN A 144 27.63 -1.15 6.15
C ASN A 144 26.90 -1.86 5.00
N SER A 145 27.51 -1.83 3.82
CA SER A 145 26.97 -2.44 2.61
C SER A 145 26.77 -3.96 2.73
N HIS A 146 27.59 -4.65 3.51
CA HIS A 146 27.45 -6.09 3.75
C HIS A 146 26.18 -6.41 4.54
N TYR A 147 25.84 -5.64 5.58
CA TYR A 147 24.57 -5.85 6.31
C TYR A 147 23.35 -5.50 5.45
N PHE A 148 23.43 -4.47 4.63
CA PHE A 148 22.37 -4.11 3.69
C PHE A 148 22.13 -5.23 2.66
N GLN A 149 23.20 -5.74 2.04
CA GLN A 149 23.11 -6.85 1.09
C GLN A 149 22.58 -8.13 1.76
N ALA A 150 23.07 -8.47 2.96
CA ALA A 150 22.58 -9.61 3.71
C ALA A 150 21.09 -9.49 4.04
N MET A 151 20.58 -8.29 4.41
CA MET A 151 19.15 -8.06 4.64
C MET A 151 18.33 -8.24 3.36
N ALA A 152 18.78 -7.68 2.25
CA ALA A 152 18.13 -7.79 0.95
C ALA A 152 18.04 -9.26 0.49
N GLU A 153 19.08 -10.05 0.71
CA GLU A 153 19.12 -11.48 0.36
C GLU A 153 18.37 -12.38 1.34
N ARG A 154 18.35 -12.06 2.64
CA ARG A 154 17.72 -12.92 3.67
C ARG A 154 16.21 -13.05 3.46
N ARG A 155 15.58 -12.03 2.88
CA ARG A 155 14.17 -12.07 2.43
C ARG A 155 13.92 -13.15 1.35
N ASN A 156 14.92 -13.53 0.56
CA ASN A 156 14.80 -14.57 -0.47
C ASN A 156 15.00 -16.01 0.06
N ARG A 157 15.51 -16.19 1.28
CA ARG A 157 15.76 -17.54 1.87
C ARG A 157 14.63 -18.05 2.77
N LEU A 158 13.82 -17.16 3.35
CA LEU A 158 12.70 -17.54 4.22
C LEU A 158 11.49 -18.10 3.45
N SER A 159 11.38 -17.83 2.14
CA SER A 159 10.33 -18.36 1.26
C SER A 159 10.49 -19.84 0.89
N HIS A 160 11.60 -20.48 1.26
CA HIS A 160 11.88 -21.90 0.99
C HIS A 160 11.52 -22.85 2.14
N CYS A 161 11.05 -22.34 3.27
CA CYS A 161 10.46 -23.20 4.30
C CYS A 161 9.02 -23.55 3.91
N ARG A 162 8.84 -24.49 2.99
CA ARG A 162 7.56 -25.21 2.88
C ARG A 162 7.39 -26.00 4.18
N CYS A 163 6.32 -25.74 4.92
CA CYS A 163 5.77 -26.73 5.86
C CYS A 163 5.31 -27.92 5.03
N GLY A 164 6.21 -28.88 4.81
CA GLY A 164 5.92 -30.19 4.23
C GLY A 164 5.72 -31.20 5.35
N ASP A 165 4.50 -31.73 5.41
CA ASP A 165 4.12 -33.09 5.80
C ASP A 165 4.57 -33.58 7.19
N ALA A 166 3.64 -33.47 8.16
CA ALA A 166 3.66 -34.30 9.35
C ALA A 166 3.19 -35.72 8.97
N PRO A 167 4.00 -36.78 9.18
CA PRO A 167 3.52 -38.15 9.01
C PRO A 167 2.59 -38.52 10.17
N ALA A 168 1.54 -39.30 9.84
CA ALA A 168 0.58 -39.89 10.76
C ALA A 168 1.21 -40.94 11.69
#